data_AF-A0A6B0UU52-F1
#
_entry.id   AF-A0A6B0UU52-F1
#
_cell.length_a   1.000
_cell.length_b   1.000
_cell.length_c   1.000
_cell.angle_alpha   90.00
_cell.angle_beta   90.00
_cell.angle_gamma   90.00
#
_symmetry.space_group_name_H-M   'P 1'
#
loop_
_entity.id
_entity.type
_entity.pdbx_description
1 polymer ?
#
loop_
_entity_poly.entity_id
_entity_poly.type
_entity_poly.pdbx_seq_one_letter_code
_entity_poly.pdbx_strand_id
1 'polypeptide(L)'
;MKAALIRMLLGTAFVCMQLWLFELAVAYDKNFYARVLGSNPGICGAWFRSPNKTEEIMNCVLENVPKAVKDQWTKYMKDNRLTIPELVSEMCDLHSIMPSSFTYYGNLTKEYNNKANNAGIECTANITGWTTRSPSRAPGSRSG
;
A
#
# COMPACT_ATOMS: atom_id res chain seq x y z
N MET A 1 45.14 -8.16 -25.25
CA MET A 1 44.39 -6.90 -24.98
C MET A 1 42.88 -7.03 -25.18
N LYS A 2 42.38 -7.62 -26.29
CA LYS A 2 40.92 -7.74 -26.56
C LYS A 2 40.13 -8.53 -25.51
N ALA A 3 40.68 -9.63 -24.97
CA ALA A 3 39.98 -10.47 -23.98
C ALA A 3 39.81 -9.80 -22.60
N ALA A 4 40.73 -8.91 -22.21
CA ALA A 4 40.65 -8.18 -20.94
C ALA A 4 39.54 -7.12 -20.96
N LEU A 5 39.40 -6.44 -22.11
CA LEU A 5 38.34 -5.47 -22.37
C LEU A 5 36.94 -6.12 -22.32
N ILE A 6 36.78 -7.30 -22.92
CA ILE A 6 35.53 -8.05 -22.91
C ILE A 6 35.14 -8.48 -21.48
N ARG A 7 36.12 -8.92 -20.67
CA ARG A 7 35.87 -9.30 -19.26
C ARG A 7 35.51 -8.10 -18.38
N MET A 8 36.13 -6.94 -18.59
CA MET A 8 35.73 -5.72 -17.89
C MET A 8 34.31 -5.30 -18.28
N LEU A 9 33.97 -5.33 -19.57
CA LEU A 9 32.63 -4.94 -20.05
C LEU A 9 31.52 -5.87 -19.54
N LEU A 10 31.77 -7.19 -19.52
CA LEU A 10 30.84 -8.17 -18.94
C LEU A 10 30.70 -8.00 -17.43
N GLY A 11 31.80 -7.70 -16.72
CA GLY A 11 31.78 -7.40 -15.29
C GLY A 11 30.98 -6.13 -14.96
N THR A 12 31.15 -5.05 -15.73
CA THR A 12 30.39 -3.81 -15.55
C THR A 12 28.91 -3.98 -15.89
N ALA A 13 28.56 -4.77 -16.90
CA ALA A 13 27.16 -5.05 -17.23
C ALA A 13 26.46 -5.88 -16.14
N PHE A 14 27.17 -6.85 -15.54
CA PHE A 14 26.66 -7.65 -14.43
C PHE A 14 26.45 -6.82 -13.16
N VAL A 15 27.39 -5.92 -12.84
CA VAL A 15 27.28 -5.00 -11.70
C VAL A 15 26.15 -3.99 -11.93
N CYS A 16 25.96 -3.46 -13.14
CA CYS A 16 24.81 -2.60 -13.45
C CYS A 16 23.46 -3.33 -13.35
N MET A 17 23.37 -4.61 -13.75
CA MET A 17 22.15 -5.40 -13.55
C MET A 17 21.90 -5.70 -12.07
N GLN A 18 22.93 -5.97 -11.26
CA GLN A 18 22.79 -6.12 -9.82
C GLN A 18 22.40 -4.82 -9.13
N LEU A 19 22.95 -3.67 -9.55
CA LEU A 19 22.58 -2.35 -9.06
C LEU A 19 21.16 -1.95 -9.46
N TRP A 20 20.69 -2.32 -10.65
CA TRP A 20 19.29 -2.15 -11.05
C TRP A 20 18.33 -3.01 -10.22
N LEU A 21 18.70 -4.26 -9.92
CA LEU A 21 17.96 -5.10 -8.98
C LEU A 21 17.99 -4.53 -7.56
N PHE A 22 19.08 -3.85 -7.17
CA PHE A 22 19.20 -3.18 -5.88
C PHE A 22 18.39 -1.87 -5.81
N GLU A 23 18.36 -1.04 -6.85
CA GLU A 23 17.50 0.15 -6.95
C GLU A 23 16.02 -0.23 -6.92
N LEU A 24 15.62 -1.33 -7.58
CA LEU A 24 14.31 -1.95 -7.39
C LEU A 24 14.08 -2.44 -5.96
N ALA A 25 15.13 -2.83 -5.25
CA ALA A 25 15.08 -3.19 -3.82
C ALA A 25 15.15 -1.98 -2.87
N VAL A 26 15.51 -0.77 -3.33
CA VAL A 26 15.43 0.49 -2.55
C VAL A 26 13.97 0.96 -2.38
N ALA A 27 12.99 0.28 -2.99
CA ALA A 27 11.56 0.46 -2.73
C ALA A 27 11.01 -0.39 -1.54
N TYR A 28 11.85 -1.10 -0.78
CA TYR A 28 11.39 -1.96 0.33
C TYR A 28 12.20 -1.77 1.61
N ASP A 29 12.19 -0.57 2.21
CA ASP A 29 12.63 -0.43 3.60
C ASP A 29 11.47 -0.75 4.55
N LYS A 30 11.36 -2.03 4.91
CA LYS A 30 10.40 -2.55 5.89
C LYS A 30 10.42 -1.75 7.22
N ASN A 31 11.56 -1.21 7.63
CA ASN A 31 11.68 -0.44 8.87
C ASN A 31 11.13 0.98 8.72
N PHE A 32 11.34 1.63 7.57
CA PHE A 32 10.74 2.93 7.27
C PHE A 32 9.21 2.84 7.20
N TYR A 33 8.68 1.83 6.48
CA TYR A 33 7.24 1.59 6.39
C TYR A 33 6.62 1.23 7.74
N ALA A 34 7.27 0.37 8.54
CA ALA A 34 6.81 0.08 9.90
C ALA A 34 6.74 1.34 10.77
N ARG A 35 7.66 2.30 10.58
CA ARG A 35 7.66 3.58 11.29
C ARG A 35 6.54 4.53 10.82
N VAL A 36 6.29 4.62 9.51
CA VAL A 36 5.34 5.58 8.92
C VAL A 36 3.90 5.05 8.92
N LEU A 37 3.72 3.77 8.58
CA LEU A 37 2.42 3.13 8.34
C LEU A 37 2.13 1.96 9.28
N GLY A 38 3.14 1.42 9.96
CA GLY A 38 3.01 0.23 10.81
C GLY A 38 2.09 0.41 12.01
N SER A 39 1.63 1.63 12.30
CA SER A 39 0.67 1.94 13.37
C SER A 39 -0.75 2.22 12.87
N ASN A 40 -1.02 2.24 11.55
CA ASN A 40 -2.35 2.55 11.00
C ASN A 40 -2.87 1.38 10.14
N PRO A 41 -4.00 0.73 10.49
CA PRO A 41 -4.56 -0.40 9.75
C PRO A 41 -5.33 0.03 8.48
N GLY A 42 -5.21 1.28 8.03
CA GLY A 42 -5.72 1.68 6.71
C GLY A 42 -5.06 0.90 5.56
N ILE A 43 -5.55 1.10 4.33
CA ILE A 43 -5.20 0.33 3.12
C ILE A 43 -3.70 0.02 3.02
N CYS A 44 -2.84 1.04 3.12
CA CYS A 44 -1.40 0.87 2.96
C CYS A 44 -0.70 0.17 4.13
N GLY A 45 -1.16 0.38 5.36
CA GLY A 45 -0.64 -0.39 6.49
C GLY A 45 -1.01 -1.86 6.37
N ALA A 46 -2.24 -2.15 5.93
CA ALA A 46 -2.76 -3.50 5.75
C ALA A 46 -2.04 -4.25 4.63
N TRP A 47 -1.85 -3.59 3.49
CA TRP A 47 -1.04 -4.09 2.37
C TRP A 47 0.37 -4.47 2.82
N PHE A 48 1.01 -3.62 3.62
CA PHE A 48 2.36 -3.86 4.10
C PHE A 48 2.44 -5.04 5.09
N ARG A 49 1.51 -5.13 6.06
CA ARG A 49 1.53 -6.18 7.10
C ARG A 49 0.98 -7.51 6.61
N SER A 50 0.03 -7.48 5.69
CA SER A 50 -0.74 -8.63 5.24
C SER A 50 -0.87 -8.62 3.70
N PRO A 51 0.24 -8.65 2.94
CA PRO A 51 0.21 -8.53 1.48
C PRO A 51 -0.60 -9.64 0.80
N ASN A 52 -0.63 -10.83 1.40
CA ASN A 52 -1.45 -11.96 0.95
C ASN A 52 -2.98 -11.76 1.15
N LYS A 53 -3.39 -10.71 1.86
CA LYS A 53 -4.80 -10.34 2.09
C LYS A 53 -5.23 -9.09 1.31
N THR A 54 -4.34 -8.51 0.51
CA THR A 54 -4.56 -7.25 -0.20
C THR A 54 -5.84 -7.26 -1.03
N GLU A 55 -6.03 -8.29 -1.85
CA GLU A 55 -7.19 -8.39 -2.74
C GLU A 55 -8.50 -8.53 -1.96
N GLU A 56 -8.52 -9.38 -0.92
CA GLU A 56 -9.67 -9.57 -0.03
C GLU A 56 -10.05 -8.26 0.67
N ILE A 57 -9.07 -7.55 1.23
CA ILE A 57 -9.27 -6.28 1.92
C ILE A 57 -9.79 -5.22 0.96
N MET A 58 -9.18 -5.09 -0.23
CA MET A 58 -9.60 -4.07 -1.18
C MET A 58 -10.96 -4.33 -1.80
N ASN A 59 -11.36 -5.59 -1.98
CA ASN A 59 -12.73 -5.92 -2.40
C ASN A 59 -13.73 -5.40 -1.35
N CYS A 60 -13.48 -5.65 -0.06
CA CYS A 60 -14.28 -5.06 1.03
C CYS A 60 -14.28 -3.52 0.98
N VAL A 61 -13.12 -2.89 0.75
CA VAL A 61 -13.03 -1.42 0.66
C VAL A 61 -13.87 -0.91 -0.50
N LEU A 62 -13.77 -1.50 -1.68
CA LEU A 62 -14.54 -1.11 -2.87
C LEU A 62 -16.06 -1.28 -2.70
N GLU A 63 -16.51 -2.09 -1.76
CA GLU A 63 -17.93 -2.20 -1.39
C GLU A 63 -18.38 -1.13 -0.40
N ASN A 64 -17.46 -0.60 0.43
CA ASN A 64 -17.78 0.30 1.54
C ASN A 64 -17.37 1.76 1.31
N VAL A 65 -16.60 2.06 0.26
CA VAL A 65 -16.31 3.45 -0.13
C VAL A 65 -17.48 4.10 -0.87
N PRO A 66 -17.61 5.43 -0.83
CA PRO A 66 -18.61 6.13 -1.63
C PRO A 66 -18.50 5.82 -3.12
N LYS A 67 -19.64 5.77 -3.82
CA LYS A 67 -19.71 5.45 -5.25
C LYS A 67 -18.73 6.26 -6.10
N ALA A 68 -18.58 7.56 -5.83
CA ALA A 68 -17.64 8.42 -6.55
C ALA A 68 -16.18 7.92 -6.44
N VAL A 69 -15.75 7.48 -5.25
CA VAL A 69 -14.42 6.93 -5.01
C VAL A 69 -14.26 5.60 -5.74
N LYS A 70 -15.24 4.70 -5.61
CA LYS A 70 -15.25 3.39 -6.28
C LYS A 70 -15.15 3.54 -7.80
N ASP A 71 -16.00 4.38 -8.39
CA ASP A 71 -16.05 4.61 -9.83
C ASP A 71 -14.72 5.15 -10.35
N GLN A 72 -14.10 6.05 -9.59
CA GLN A 72 -12.85 6.70 -9.97
C GLN A 72 -11.65 5.74 -9.91
N TRP A 73 -11.53 4.95 -8.84
CA TRP A 73 -10.50 3.90 -8.77
C TRP A 73 -10.72 2.81 -9.81
N THR A 74 -11.97 2.41 -10.05
CA THR A 74 -12.32 1.41 -11.08
C THR A 74 -11.98 1.92 -12.47
N LYS A 75 -12.30 3.18 -12.77
CA LYS A 75 -11.92 3.82 -14.03
C LYS A 75 -10.41 3.88 -14.19
N TYR A 76 -9.69 4.31 -13.15
CA TYR A 76 -8.23 4.38 -13.18
C TYR A 76 -7.59 3.01 -13.43
N MET A 77 -8.05 1.96 -12.73
CA MET A 77 -7.61 0.59 -12.99
C MET A 77 -7.88 0.16 -14.43
N LYS A 78 -9.09 0.45 -14.96
CA LYS A 78 -9.45 0.11 -16.33
C LYS A 78 -8.59 0.82 -17.38
N ASP A 79 -8.39 2.13 -17.21
CA ASP A 79 -7.66 2.98 -18.15
C ASP A 79 -6.17 2.58 -18.20
N ASN A 80 -5.60 2.14 -17.06
CA ASN A 80 -4.20 1.73 -16.93
C ASN A 80 -3.99 0.21 -16.96
N ARG A 81 -5.06 -0.59 -17.11
CA ARG A 81 -5.06 -2.07 -17.10
C ARG A 81 -4.43 -2.68 -15.83
N LEU A 82 -4.73 -2.09 -14.68
CA LEU A 82 -4.24 -2.53 -13.38
C LEU A 82 -5.16 -3.56 -12.73
N THR A 83 -4.57 -4.50 -12.02
CA THR A 83 -5.20 -5.37 -11.04
C THR A 83 -5.37 -4.64 -9.69
N ILE A 84 -6.15 -5.23 -8.78
CA ILE A 84 -6.33 -4.69 -7.42
C ILE A 84 -4.99 -4.56 -6.67
N PRO A 85 -4.12 -5.59 -6.62
CA PRO A 85 -2.82 -5.45 -5.96
C PRO A 85 -1.93 -4.37 -6.57
N GLU A 86 -1.95 -4.20 -7.90
CA GLU A 86 -1.19 -3.14 -8.58
C GLU A 86 -1.72 -1.75 -8.22
N LEU A 87 -3.04 -1.55 -8.17
CA LEU A 87 -3.64 -0.31 -7.69
C LEU A 87 -3.16 0.03 -6.28
N VAL A 88 -3.17 -0.95 -5.36
CA VAL A 88 -2.73 -0.73 -3.97
C VAL A 88 -1.23 -0.43 -3.91
N SER A 89 -0.43 -1.11 -4.72
CA SER A 89 1.00 -0.84 -4.81
C SER A 89 1.26 0.62 -5.21
N GLU A 90 0.52 1.14 -6.19
CA GLU A 90 0.62 2.56 -6.59
C GLU A 90 0.08 3.51 -5.51
N MET A 91 -1.02 3.16 -4.84
CA MET A 91 -1.57 3.97 -3.73
C MET A 91 -0.59 4.12 -2.58
N CYS A 92 0.29 3.13 -2.38
CA CYS A 92 1.12 2.98 -1.20
C CYS A 92 2.62 3.13 -1.50
N ASP A 93 2.96 3.56 -2.71
CA ASP A 93 4.32 3.93 -3.10
C ASP A 93 4.74 5.23 -2.38
N LEU A 94 5.67 5.11 -1.44
CA LEU A 94 6.17 6.22 -0.62
C LEU A 94 7.14 7.13 -1.37
N HIS A 95 7.70 6.69 -2.51
CA HIS A 95 8.61 7.50 -3.32
C HIS A 95 7.88 8.59 -4.10
N SER A 96 6.62 8.32 -4.47
CA SER A 96 5.89 9.18 -5.39
C SER A 96 5.06 10.27 -4.71
N ILE A 97 4.52 10.04 -3.50
CA ILE A 97 3.84 11.02 -2.60
C ILE A 97 3.40 10.27 -1.33
N MET A 98 3.47 10.88 -0.15
CA MET A 98 3.01 10.27 1.10
C MET A 98 1.51 9.84 1.01
N PRO A 99 1.12 8.59 1.37
CA PRO A 99 -0.04 7.88 0.80
C PRO A 99 -1.33 8.05 1.61
N SER A 100 -1.58 9.26 2.10
CA SER A 100 -2.81 9.56 2.87
C SER A 100 -3.81 10.41 2.10
N SER A 101 -3.48 10.83 0.89
CA SER A 101 -4.37 11.65 0.06
C SER A 101 -4.72 10.94 -1.24
N PHE A 102 -5.80 10.15 -1.21
CA PHE A 102 -6.43 9.58 -2.41
C PHE A 102 -6.93 10.66 -3.39
N THR A 103 -6.77 11.95 -3.06
CA THR A 103 -6.94 13.11 -3.93
C THR A 103 -6.12 13.04 -5.21
N TYR A 104 -5.08 12.21 -5.29
CA TYR A 104 -4.28 12.09 -6.51
C TYR A 104 -5.02 11.36 -7.64
N TYR A 105 -6.02 10.54 -7.33
CA TYR A 105 -6.75 9.79 -8.35
C TYR A 105 -7.77 10.66 -9.12
N GLY A 106 -7.87 11.96 -8.85
CA GLY A 106 -8.79 12.94 -9.48
C GLY A 106 -9.47 13.88 -8.48
N ASN A 107 -10.69 14.37 -8.75
CA ASN A 107 -11.33 15.43 -7.94
C ASN A 107 -12.00 14.90 -6.64
N LEU A 108 -11.25 14.18 -5.79
CA LEU A 108 -11.74 13.71 -4.50
C LEU A 108 -11.49 14.75 -3.40
N THR A 109 -12.51 15.01 -2.60
CA THR A 109 -12.45 15.90 -1.45
C THR A 109 -11.75 15.22 -0.27
N LYS A 110 -11.35 16.02 0.73
CA LYS A 110 -10.86 15.52 2.02
C LYS A 110 -11.86 14.57 2.70
N GLU A 111 -13.16 14.83 2.53
CA GLU A 111 -14.21 13.96 3.07
C GLU A 111 -14.17 12.56 2.44
N TYR A 112 -13.99 12.47 1.12
CA TYR A 112 -13.83 11.19 0.44
C TYR A 112 -12.59 10.44 0.91
N ASN A 113 -11.47 11.14 1.12
CA ASN A 113 -10.26 10.51 1.68
C ASN A 113 -10.51 9.92 3.06
N ASN A 114 -11.21 10.66 3.94
CA ASN A 114 -11.53 10.17 5.28
C ASN A 114 -12.41 8.91 5.21
N LYS A 115 -13.42 8.90 4.34
CA LYS A 115 -14.30 7.73 4.14
C LYS A 115 -13.52 6.53 3.59
N ALA A 116 -12.63 6.74 2.63
CA ALA A 116 -11.75 5.70 2.09
C ALA A 116 -10.80 5.13 3.14
N ASN A 117 -10.18 6.00 3.94
CA ASN A 117 -9.32 5.58 5.04
C ASN A 117 -10.09 4.77 6.10
N ASN A 118 -11.30 5.21 6.48
CA ASN A 118 -12.13 4.49 7.44
C ASN A 118 -12.55 3.12 6.92
N ALA A 119 -12.96 3.02 5.65
CA ALA A 119 -13.25 1.74 5.01
C ALA A 119 -12.03 0.81 5.04
N GLY A 120 -10.84 1.34 4.75
CA GLY A 120 -9.58 0.59 4.86
C GLY A 120 -9.32 0.05 6.26
N ILE A 121 -9.53 0.87 7.29
CA ILE A 121 -9.38 0.47 8.70
C ILE A 121 -10.38 -0.62 9.08
N GLU A 122 -11.66 -0.44 8.74
CA GLU A 122 -12.74 -1.37 9.10
C GLU A 122 -12.57 -2.72 8.40
N CYS A 123 -12.32 -2.72 7.08
CA CYS A 123 -12.09 -3.94 6.32
C CYS A 123 -10.86 -4.69 6.80
N THR A 124 -9.76 -3.98 7.09
CA THR A 124 -8.55 -4.61 7.63
C THR A 124 -8.79 -5.23 8.99
N ALA A 125 -9.48 -4.52 9.89
CA ALA A 125 -9.83 -5.04 11.21
C ALA A 125 -10.69 -6.31 11.10
N ASN A 126 -11.70 -6.31 10.23
CA ASN A 126 -12.60 -7.44 10.05
C ASN A 126 -11.92 -8.66 9.44
N ILE A 127 -11.01 -8.47 8.47
CA ILE A 127 -10.37 -9.58 7.74
C ILE A 127 -9.13 -10.12 8.46
N THR A 128 -8.35 -9.24 9.09
CA THR A 128 -7.05 -9.62 9.67
C THR A 128 -7.04 -9.63 11.20
N GLY A 129 -8.07 -9.08 11.85
CA GLY A 129 -8.11 -8.86 13.30
C GLY A 129 -7.19 -7.72 13.77
N TRP A 130 -6.48 -7.04 12.87
CA TRP A 130 -5.56 -5.97 13.25
C TRP A 130 -6.31 -4.66 13.52
N THR A 131 -6.19 -4.16 14.75
CA THR A 131 -6.76 -2.87 15.16
C THR A 131 -5.69 -1.97 15.77
N THR A 132 -5.91 -0.65 15.72
CA THR A 132 -5.08 0.38 16.39
C THR A 132 -5.37 0.52 17.88
N ARG A 133 -6.49 -0.05 18.36
CA ARG A 133 -6.82 -0.01 19.79
C ARG A 133 -5.93 -1.01 20.52
N SER A 134 -5.08 -0.49 21.41
CA SER A 134 -4.79 -1.23 22.65
C SER A 134 -6.16 -1.66 23.22
N PRO A 135 -6.36 -2.90 23.68
CA PRO A 135 -7.68 -3.39 24.10
C PRO A 135 -8.19 -2.55 25.27
N SER A 136 -8.84 -1.44 24.95
CA SER A 136 -9.52 -0.59 25.90
C SER A 136 -10.69 -1.42 26.39
N ARG A 137 -10.62 -1.79 27.68
CA ARG A 137 -11.65 -2.48 28.47
C ARG A 137 -13.02 -2.31 27.84
N ALA A 138 -13.67 -3.43 27.55
CA ALA A 138 -15.08 -3.46 27.25
C ALA A 138 -15.84 -2.55 28.26
N PRO A 139 -16.79 -1.72 27.79
CA PRO A 139 -17.63 -0.94 28.68
C PRO A 139 -18.52 -1.92 29.45
N GLY A 140 -18.06 -2.35 30.63
CA GLY A 140 -18.79 -3.35 31.41
C GLY A 140 -18.06 -3.99 32.58
N SER A 141 -16.74 -3.87 32.73
CA SER A 141 -16.07 -4.43 33.93
C SER A 141 -16.11 -3.43 35.09
N ARG A 142 -17.28 -3.28 35.72
CA ARG A 142 -17.37 -2.85 37.12
C ARG A 142 -16.90 -4.04 37.96
N SER A 143 -15.66 -3.99 38.42
CA SER A 143 -15.21 -4.80 39.55
C SER A 143 -15.85 -4.22 40.81
N GLY A 144 -16.67 -5.03 41.48
CA GLY A 144 -17.10 -4.80 42.85
C GLY A 144 -15.95 -4.97 43.84
#